data_AF-A0A967D146-F1
#
_entry.id   AF-A0A967D146-F1
#
_cell.length_a   1.000
_cell.length_b   1.000
_cell.length_c   1.000
_cell.angle_alpha   90.00
_cell.angle_beta   90.00
_cell.angle_gamma   90.00
#
_symmetry.space_group_name_H-M   'P 1'
#
loop_
_entity.id
_entity.type
_entity.pdbx_description
1 polymer ?
#
loop_
_entity_poly.entity_id
_entity_poly.type
_entity_poly.pdbx_seq_one_letter_code
_entity_poly.pdbx_strand_id
1 'polypeptide(L)' 'MRYEILEEVGGFIPEADSICLRVTDELWDKPDAAYTVHESEVAKPVLVSPFLVSAPNHPIFRICRNEPNGEMILLH' A
#
# COMPACT_ATOMS: atom_id res chain seq x y z
N MET A 1 8.12 4.69 8.85
CA MET A 1 8.60 3.30 9.06
C MET A 1 8.00 2.29 8.07
N ARG A 2 6.69 2.27 7.80
CA ARG A 2 6.10 1.27 6.87
C ARG A 2 6.74 1.31 5.48
N TYR A 3 6.89 2.49 4.89
CA TYR A 3 7.42 2.62 3.52
C TYR A 3 8.89 2.26 3.45
N GLU A 4 9.67 2.57 4.48
CA GLU A 4 11.07 2.18 4.58
C GLU A 4 11.20 0.64 4.61
N ILE A 5 10.36 -0.04 5.40
CA ILE A 5 10.35 -1.51 5.47
C ILE A 5 9.86 -2.11 4.14
N LEU A 6 8.78 -1.59 3.55
CA LEU A 6 8.26 -2.08 2.27
C LEU A 6 9.24 -1.83 1.12
N GLU A 7 9.98 -0.73 1.13
CA GLU A 7 10.99 -0.43 0.12
C GLU A 7 12.22 -1.34 0.26
N GLU A 8 12.72 -1.54 1.50
CA GLU A 8 13.92 -2.34 1.75
C GLU A 8 13.67 -3.85 1.63
N VAL A 9 12.56 -4.34 2.17
CA VAL A 9 12.28 -5.78 2.35
C VAL A 9 11.09 -6.24 1.52
N GLY A 10 10.15 -5.34 1.20
CA GLY A 10 8.86 -5.71 0.64
C GLY A 10 7.97 -6.41 1.67
N GLY A 11 6.95 -7.11 1.17
CA GLY A 11 6.05 -7.89 2.00
C GLY A 11 4.70 -7.20 2.23
N PHE A 12 3.98 -7.68 3.23
CA PHE A 12 2.62 -7.27 3.57
C PHE A 12 2.57 -6.82 5.03
N ILE A 13 2.23 -5.55 5.25
CA ILE A 13 2.20 -4.89 6.56
C ILE A 13 0.81 -4.25 6.75
N PRO A 14 -0.20 -5.03 7.21
CA PRO A 14 -1.51 -4.49 7.53
C PRO A 14 -1.47 -3.63 8.81
N GLU A 15 -2.57 -2.93 9.09
CA GLU A 15 -2.72 -2.20 10.36
C GLU A 15 -2.76 -3.18 11.55
N ALA A 16 -2.25 -2.75 12.70
CA ALA A 16 -2.05 -3.63 13.86
C ALA A 16 -3.36 -4.18 14.46
N ASP A 17 -4.48 -3.52 14.18
CA ASP A 17 -5.84 -3.88 14.59
C ASP A 17 -6.62 -4.63 13.50
N SER A 18 -5.97 -4.99 12.39
CA SER A 18 -6.60 -5.76 11.31
C SER A 18 -6.82 -7.21 11.70
N ILE A 19 -7.94 -7.79 11.25
CA ILE A 19 -8.26 -9.21 11.40
C ILE A 19 -8.16 -9.89 10.03
N CYS A 20 -7.38 -10.97 9.97
CA CYS A 20 -7.26 -11.80 8.77
C CYS A 20 -8.51 -12.68 8.60
N LEU A 21 -9.34 -12.38 7.58
CA LEU A 21 -10.57 -13.13 7.30
C LEU A 21 -10.36 -14.28 6.28
N ARG A 22 -9.33 -14.16 5.45
CA ARG A 22 -8.97 -15.11 4.38
C ARG A 22 -7.47 -15.09 4.16
N VAL A 23 -6.93 -16.19 3.61
CA VAL A 23 -5.54 -16.24 3.14
C VAL A 23 -5.29 -15.15 2.09
N THR A 24 -4.04 -14.70 1.99
CA THR A 24 -3.65 -13.54 1.16
C THR A 24 -2.62 -13.91 0.10
N ASP A 25 -2.57 -15.19 -0.29
CA ASP A 25 -1.58 -15.71 -1.24
C ASP A 25 -1.72 -15.05 -2.62
N GLU A 26 -2.93 -14.60 -2.97
CA GLU A 26 -3.25 -13.89 -4.20
C GLU A 26 -2.54 -12.53 -4.34
N LEU A 27 -2.06 -11.95 -3.24
CA LEU A 27 -1.29 -10.70 -3.27
C LEU A 27 0.11 -10.88 -3.88
N TRP A 28 0.56 -12.12 -4.06
CA TRP A 28 1.89 -12.47 -4.59
C TRP A 28 1.84 -12.98 -6.04
N ASP A 29 0.73 -12.74 -6.74
CA ASP A 29 0.53 -13.19 -8.12
C ASP A 29 1.41 -12.43 -9.14
N LYS A 30 1.90 -11.25 -8.76
CA LYS A 30 2.68 -10.35 -9.61
C LYS A 30 4.00 -9.94 -8.93
N PRO A 31 5.14 -10.03 -9.64
CA PRO A 31 6.46 -9.77 -9.06
C PRO A 31 6.70 -8.30 -8.73
N ASP A 32 6.02 -7.38 -9.42
CA ASP A 32 6.20 -5.92 -9.27
C ASP A 32 4.94 -5.25 -8.72
N ALA A 33 4.21 -5.93 -7.82
CA ALA A 33 2.98 -5.38 -7.27
C ALA A 33 3.23 -4.39 -6.13
N ALA A 34 2.35 -3.39 -6.04
CA ALA A 34 2.13 -2.60 -4.83
C ALA A 34 0.62 -2.42 -4.65
N TYR A 35 0.12 -2.75 -3.46
CA TYR A 35 -1.32 -2.69 -3.17
C TYR A 35 -1.61 -1.77 -1.98
N THR A 36 -2.70 -1.02 -2.13
CA THR A 36 -3.32 -0.23 -1.07
C THR A 36 -4.83 -0.51 -1.05
N VAL A 37 -5.52 0.00 -0.05
CA VAL A 37 -6.96 -0.15 0.15
C VAL A 37 -7.63 1.22 0.16
N HIS A 38 -8.88 1.27 -0.28
CA HIS A 38 -9.70 2.48 -0.15
C HIS A 38 -10.03 2.72 1.33
N GLU A 39 -9.88 3.97 1.79
CA GLU A 39 -10.27 4.38 3.15
C GLU A 39 -11.78 4.19 3.38
N SER A 40 -12.57 4.56 2.37
CA SER A 40 -13.99 4.26 2.33
C SER A 40 -14.48 4.29 0.89
N GLU A 41 -14.84 3.13 0.35
CA GLU A 41 -15.36 3.00 -1.02
C GLU A 41 -16.61 3.84 -1.27
N VAL A 42 -17.40 4.12 -0.22
CA VAL A 42 -18.67 4.87 -0.32
C VAL A 42 -18.51 6.33 0.11
N ALA A 43 -17.90 6.59 1.26
CA ALA A 43 -17.86 7.94 1.81
C ALA A 43 -16.69 8.78 1.25
N LYS A 44 -15.60 8.13 0.83
CA LYS A 44 -14.35 8.77 0.39
C LYS A 44 -13.63 7.96 -0.70
N PRO A 45 -14.26 7.73 -1.87
CA PRO A 45 -13.77 6.79 -2.87
C PRO A 45 -12.38 7.13 -3.46
N VAL A 46 -12.02 8.42 -3.43
CA VAL A 46 -10.76 8.93 -4.01
C VAL A 46 -9.58 8.78 -3.03
N LEU A 47 -9.87 8.55 -1.74
CA LEU A 47 -8.85 8.44 -0.70
C LEU A 47 -8.50 6.97 -0.45
N VAL A 48 -7.21 6.71 -0.39
CA VAL A 48 -6.65 5.40 -0.10
C VAL A 48 -5.75 5.48 1.11
N SER A 49 -5.61 4.36 1.80
CA SER A 49 -4.63 4.19 2.85
C SER A 49 -3.21 4.27 2.27
N PRO A 50 -2.18 4.40 3.11
CA PRO A 50 -0.82 4.14 2.69
C PRO A 50 -0.67 2.71 2.14
N PHE A 51 0.27 2.48 1.23
CA PHE A 51 0.55 1.13 0.71
C PHE A 51 0.78 0.12 1.83
N LEU A 52 0.15 -1.05 1.71
CA LEU A 52 0.22 -2.14 2.67
C LEU A 52 1.04 -3.32 2.15
N VAL A 53 1.09 -3.49 0.82
CA VAL A 53 1.84 -4.55 0.15
C VAL A 53 2.78 -3.91 -0.86
N SER A 54 4.02 -4.40 -0.94
CA SER A 54 4.86 -4.09 -2.07
C SER A 54 5.96 -5.12 -2.30
N ALA A 55 6.36 -5.28 -3.56
CA ALA A 55 7.68 -5.78 -3.88
C ALA A 55 8.77 -4.81 -3.36
N PRO A 56 9.93 -5.30 -2.91
CA PRO A 56 11.02 -4.42 -2.51
C PRO A 56 11.45 -3.53 -3.69
N ASN A 57 11.90 -2.31 -3.39
CA ASN A 57 12.33 -1.29 -4.36
C ASN A 57 11.26 -0.88 -5.39
N HIS A 58 9.96 -1.05 -5.10
CA HIS A 58 8.92 -0.66 -6.03
C HIS A 58 8.98 0.85 -6.37
N PRO A 59 8.84 1.26 -7.65
CA PRO A 59 9.02 2.66 -8.08
C PRO A 59 8.13 3.69 -7.37
N ILE A 60 7.02 3.24 -6.80
CA ILE A 60 6.05 4.09 -6.10
C ILE A 60 6.66 4.80 -4.89
N PHE A 61 7.62 4.20 -4.19
CA PHE A 61 8.24 4.81 -3.01
C PHE A 61 9.07 6.03 -3.36
N ARG A 62 9.65 6.06 -4.56
CA ARG A 62 10.32 7.26 -5.08
C ARG A 62 9.33 8.40 -5.34
N ILE A 63 8.10 8.10 -5.75
CA ILE A 63 7.04 9.10 -5.94
C ILE A 63 6.58 9.61 -4.58
N CYS A 64 6.24 8.71 -3.66
CA CYS A 64 5.77 9.08 -2.31
C CYS A 64 6.77 9.93 -1.53
N ARG A 65 8.09 9.72 -1.69
CA ARG A 65 9.12 10.53 -1.03
C ARG A 65 9.16 11.98 -1.51
N ASN A 66 8.72 12.24 -2.75
CA ASN A 66 8.75 13.57 -3.36
C ASN A 66 7.43 14.34 -3.15
N GLU A 67 6.40 13.72 -2.58
CA GLU A 67 5.10 14.35 -2.31
C GLU A 67 5.09 15.05 -0.93
N PRO A 68 4.92 16.39 -0.86
CA PRO A 68 5.09 17.15 0.37
C PRO A 68 3.93 17.06 1.38
N ASN A 69 2.76 16.53 0.98
CA ASN A 69 1.53 16.61 1.79
C ASN A 69 1.01 15.27 2.34
N GLY A 70 1.67 14.13 2.05
CA GLY A 70 1.36 12.83 2.66
C GLY A 70 0.00 12.21 2.32
N GLU A 71 -0.93 12.94 1.71
CA GLU A 71 -2.20 12.40 1.21
C GLU A 71 -2.00 11.74 -0.16
N MET A 72 -2.32 10.45 -0.25
CA MET A 72 -2.23 9.70 -1.49
C MET A 72 -3.62 9.58 -2.11
N ILE A 73 -3.76 10.12 -3.31
CA ILE A 73 -4.99 10.10 -4.10
C ILE A 73 -4.76 9.21 -5.32
N LEU A 74 -5.64 8.23 -5.54
CA LEU A 74 -5.69 7.54 -6.83
C LEU A 74 -6.45 8.42 -7.82
N LEU A 75 -5.73 8.97 -8.79
CA LEU A 75 -6.34 9.61 -9.96
C LEU A 75 -6.72 8.51 -10.95
N HIS A 76 -8.03 8.32 -11.17
CA HIS A 76 -8.58 7.40 -12.16
C HIS A 76 -8.35 7.86 -13.60
#